data_AF-A0A973BU49-F1
#
_entry.id   AF-A0A973BU49-F1
#
_cell.length_a   1.000
_cell.length_b   1.000
_cell.length_c   1.000
_cell.angle_alpha   90.00
_cell.angle_beta   90.00
_cell.angle_gamma   90.00
#
_symmetry.space_group_name_H-M   'P 1'
#
loop_
_entity.id
_entity.type
_entity.pdbx_description
1 polymer ?
#
loop_
_entity_poly.entity_id
_entity_poly.type
_entity_poly.pdbx_seq_one_letter_code
_entity_poly.pdbx_strand_id
1 'polypeptide(L)'
;MTTLLERLRPEIVEALEKSRDDYDYSITGLYDKLDSLHLYSQLDMGTIRDLTLWGDANEMNWDYIDWKYGDKLFSQEAIELAL
;
A
#
# COMPACT_ATOMS: atom_id res chain seq x y z
N MET A 1 -6.14 -3.40 16.54
CA MET A 1 -6.68 -3.08 15.20
C MET A 1 -5.53 -3.23 14.24
N THR A 2 -5.71 -3.98 13.17
CA THR A 2 -4.67 -4.15 12.15
C THR A 2 -4.44 -2.82 11.43
N THR A 3 -3.18 -2.47 11.18
CA THR A 3 -2.78 -1.28 10.43
C THR A 3 -2.96 -1.50 8.93
N LEU A 4 -2.87 -0.44 8.12
CA LEU A 4 -2.87 -0.59 6.67
C LEU A 4 -1.58 -1.25 6.18
N LEU A 5 -0.46 -1.06 6.88
CA LEU A 5 0.82 -1.71 6.58
C LEU A 5 0.69 -3.24 6.66
N GLU A 6 0.14 -3.75 7.76
CA GLU A 6 -0.11 -5.19 7.97
C GLU A 6 -1.12 -5.80 6.97
N ARG A 7 -1.89 -4.95 6.28
CA ARG A 7 -2.88 -5.35 5.27
C ARG A 7 -2.39 -5.13 3.84
N LEU A 8 -1.17 -4.65 3.62
CA LEU A 8 -0.65 -4.55 2.26
C LEU A 8 -0.61 -5.93 1.62
N ARG A 9 -1.04 -6.00 0.36
CA ARG A 9 -0.94 -7.24 -0.40
C ARG A 9 0.55 -7.58 -0.63
N PRO A 10 0.96 -8.86 -0.58
CA PRO A 10 2.37 -9.23 -0.61
C PRO A 10 3.11 -8.74 -1.86
N GLU A 11 2.44 -8.74 -3.02
CA GLU A 11 3.04 -8.22 -4.26
C GLU A 11 3.35 -6.72 -4.20
N ILE A 12 2.58 -5.94 -3.44
CA ILE A 12 2.80 -4.51 -3.27
C ILE A 12 4.02 -4.31 -2.37
N VAL A 13 4.13 -5.09 -1.28
CA VAL A 13 5.32 -5.08 -0.41
C VAL A 13 6.57 -5.45 -1.20
N GLU A 14 6.52 -6.50 -2.03
CA GLU A 14 7.66 -6.91 -2.85
C GLU A 14 8.10 -5.80 -3.84
N ALA A 15 7.15 -5.12 -4.48
CA ALA A 15 7.44 -4.01 -5.38
C ALA A 15 8.01 -2.78 -4.64
N LEU A 16 7.50 -2.48 -3.45
CA LEU A 16 8.01 -1.42 -2.59
C LEU A 16 9.44 -1.71 -2.13
N GLU A 17 9.75 -2.92 -1.66
CA GLU A 17 11.11 -3.28 -1.27
C GLU A 17 12.09 -3.21 -2.45
N LYS A 18 11.67 -3.59 -3.67
CA LYS A 18 12.50 -3.40 -4.88
C LYS A 18 12.76 -1.93 -5.19
N SER A 19 11.76 -1.07 -5.00
CA SER A 19 11.88 0.37 -5.22
C SER A 19 12.74 1.06 -4.15
N ARG A 20 13.01 0.38 -3.02
CA ARG A 20 13.71 0.94 -1.87
C ARG A 20 15.18 1.24 -2.15
N ASP A 21 15.80 0.50 -3.08
CA ASP A 21 17.19 0.74 -3.51
C ASP A 21 17.40 2.18 -4.00
N ASP A 22 16.41 2.75 -4.69
CA ASP A 22 16.48 4.11 -5.25
C ASP A 22 15.70 5.15 -4.43
N TYR A 23 14.69 4.73 -3.65
CA TYR A 23 13.72 5.62 -3.03
C TYR A 23 13.48 5.38 -1.52
N ASP A 24 14.48 4.86 -0.80
CA ASP A 24 14.38 4.46 0.62
C ASP A 24 13.65 5.46 1.54
N TYR A 25 13.98 6.75 1.47
CA TYR A 25 13.34 7.78 2.31
C TYR A 25 11.83 7.86 2.08
N SER A 26 11.41 7.85 0.81
CA SER A 26 9.99 7.92 0.44
C SER A 26 9.23 6.66 0.87
N ILE A 27 9.85 5.49 0.69
CA ILE A 27 9.23 4.20 1.03
C ILE A 27 9.13 4.02 2.54
N THR A 28 10.17 4.41 3.28
CA THR A 28 10.14 4.43 4.74
C THR A 28 9.02 5.35 5.24
N GLY A 29 8.91 6.57 4.70
CA GLY A 29 7.84 7.49 5.05
C GLY A 29 6.43 6.96 4.69
N LEU A 30 6.32 6.20 3.60
CA LEU A 30 5.07 5.53 3.21
C LEU A 30 4.70 4.44 4.23
N TYR A 31 5.64 3.59 4.63
CA TYR A 31 5.41 2.57 5.65
C TYR A 31 5.03 3.16 7.01
N ASP A 32 5.76 4.17 7.49
CA ASP A 32 5.44 4.85 8.75
C ASP A 32 4.01 5.39 8.74
N LYS A 33 3.57 5.95 7.59
CA LYS A 33 2.21 6.44 7.43
C LYS A 33 1.19 5.30 7.46
N LEU A 34 1.43 4.21 6.73
CA LEU A 34 0.53 3.06 6.69
C LEU A 34 0.43 2.32 8.02
N ASP A 35 1.49 2.32 8.82
CA ASP A 35 1.50 1.74 10.17
C ASP A 35 0.68 2.58 11.17
N SER A 36 0.52 3.88 10.91
CA SER A 36 -0.30 4.76 11.75
C SER A 36 -1.80 4.77 11.42
N LEU A 37 -2.21 4.14 10.32
CA LEU A 37 -3.57 4.19 9.78
C LEU A 37 -4.24 2.81 9.81
N HIS A 38 -5.57 2.78 9.93
CA HIS A 38 -6.33 1.53 10.02
C HIS A 38 -7.42 1.40 8.94
N LEU A 39 -7.88 2.52 8.39
CA LEU A 39 -8.97 2.59 7.43
C LEU A 39 -8.48 3.22 6.12
N TYR A 40 -8.85 2.62 4.99
CA TYR A 40 -8.51 3.12 3.66
C TYR A 40 -8.96 4.58 3.45
N SER A 41 -10.10 4.96 4.00
CA SER A 41 -10.64 6.33 3.94
C SER A 41 -9.79 7.39 4.65
N GLN A 42 -8.76 6.99 5.41
CA GLN A 42 -7.79 7.92 6.01
C GLN A 42 -6.64 8.27 5.07
N LEU A 43 -6.47 7.53 3.98
CA LEU A 43 -5.44 7.82 2.98
C LEU A 43 -5.81 9.07 2.19
N ASP A 44 -4.85 9.96 2.03
CA ASP A 44 -4.94 11.02 1.03
C ASP A 44 -4.57 10.49 -0.36
N MET A 45 -5.01 11.21 -1.39
CA MET A 45 -4.74 10.83 -2.79
C MET A 45 -3.24 10.80 -3.12
N GLY A 46 -2.41 11.55 -2.39
CA GLY A 46 -0.95 11.52 -2.57
C GLY A 46 -0.39 10.16 -2.17
N THR A 47 -0.82 9.64 -1.02
CA THR A 47 -0.41 8.33 -0.50
C THR A 47 -0.90 7.19 -1.40
N ILE A 48 -2.12 7.30 -1.94
CA ILE A 48 -2.64 6.31 -2.89
C ILE A 48 -1.82 6.33 -4.18
N ARG A 49 -1.50 7.51 -4.73
CA ARG A 49 -0.63 7.65 -5.91
C ARG A 49 0.75 7.05 -5.67
N ASP A 50 1.33 7.31 -4.50
CA ASP A 50 2.66 6.84 -4.13
C ASP A 50 2.68 5.30 -4.00
N LEU A 51 1.61 4.72 -3.43
CA LEU A 51 1.40 3.26 -3.42
C LEU A 51 1.27 2.67 -4.83
N THR A 52 0.51 3.31 -5.73
CA THR A 52 0.39 2.79 -7.10
C THR A 52 1.69 2.91 -7.88
N LEU A 53 2.42 4.01 -7.69
CA LEU A 53 3.68 4.29 -8.38
C LEU A 53 4.80 3.33 -7.95
N TRP A 54 5.08 3.22 -6.64
CA TRP A 54 6.19 2.42 -6.14
C TRP A 54 5.80 0.96 -5.89
N GLY A 55 4.51 0.68 -5.75
CA GLY A 55 3.97 -0.68 -5.64
C GLY A 55 3.77 -1.39 -6.98
N ASP A 56 4.22 -0.79 -8.10
CA ASP A 56 4.05 -1.28 -9.48
C ASP A 56 2.63 -1.78 -9.78
N ALA A 57 1.65 -1.08 -9.22
CA ALA A 57 0.26 -1.49 -9.33
C ALA A 57 -0.25 -1.02 -10.69
N ASN A 58 -0.51 -1.95 -11.62
CA ASN A 58 -1.07 -1.60 -12.94
C ASN A 58 -2.50 -1.05 -12.81
N GLU A 59 -2.60 0.26 -12.63
CA GLU A 59 -3.83 1.00 -12.38
C GLU A 59 -4.63 1.29 -13.66
N MET A 60 -4.07 1.04 -14.84
CA MET A 60 -4.75 1.25 -16.13
C MET A 60 -6.02 0.40 -16.27
N ASN A 61 -6.09 -0.72 -15.55
CA ASN A 61 -7.23 -1.63 -15.57
C ASN A 61 -8.13 -1.50 -14.34
N TRP A 62 -7.90 -0.51 -13.48
CA TRP A 62 -8.70 -0.34 -12.26
C TRP A 62 -10.03 0.31 -12.55
N ASP A 63 -11.07 -0.17 -11.87
CA ASP A 63 -12.39 0.44 -11.90
C ASP A 63 -12.67 1.32 -10.68
N TYR A 64 -13.86 1.90 -10.63
CA TYR A 64 -14.29 2.76 -9.52
C TYR A 64 -14.25 2.06 -8.15
N ILE A 65 -14.51 0.75 -8.10
CA ILE A 65 -14.52 -0.04 -6.86
C ILE A 65 -13.10 -0.21 -6.34
N ASP A 66 -12.15 -0.50 -7.23
CA ASP A 66 -10.73 -0.61 -6.90
C ASP A 66 -10.22 0.68 -6.24
N TRP A 67 -10.52 1.84 -6.84
CA TRP A 67 -10.12 3.14 -6.29
C TRP A 67 -10.83 3.49 -4.99
N LYS A 68 -12.10 3.11 -4.84
CA LYS A 68 -12.92 3.47 -3.68
C LYS A 68 -12.56 2.69 -2.43
N TYR A 69 -12.21 1.42 -2.58
CA TYR A 69 -11.99 0.52 -1.44
C TYR A 69 -10.54 0.03 -1.31
N GLY A 70 -9.72 0.21 -2.35
CA GLY A 70 -8.31 -0.17 -2.31
C GLY A 70 -8.08 -1.68 -2.35
N ASP A 71 -9.04 -2.46 -2.88
CA ASP A 71 -8.98 -3.94 -2.89
C ASP A 71 -7.77 -4.50 -3.66
N LYS A 72 -7.18 -3.69 -4.55
CA LYS A 72 -5.95 -4.02 -5.28
C LYS A 72 -4.67 -3.78 -4.50
N LEU A 73 -4.72 -2.92 -3.47
CA LEU A 73 -3.58 -2.52 -2.63
C LEU A 73 -3.56 -3.27 -1.29
N PHE A 74 -4.74 -3.49 -0.72
CA PHE A 74 -4.89 -4.05 0.62
C PHE A 74 -5.71 -5.33 0.63
N SER A 75 -5.35 -6.28 1.48
CA SER A 75 -6.17 -7.44 1.79
C SER A 75 -7.30 -7.06 2.76
N GLN A 76 -8.40 -7.80 2.67
CA GLN A 76 -9.51 -7.69 3.62
C GLN A 76 -9.19 -8.37 4.96
N GLU A 77 -8.18 -9.25 4.98
CA GLU A 77 -7.69 -9.97 6.16
C GLU A 77 -6.22 -9.62 6.40
N ALA A 78 -5.80 -9.47 7.66
CA ALA A 78 -4.40 -9.31 8.00
C ALA A 78 -3.62 -10.54 7.54
N ILE A 79 -2.59 -10.37 6.73
CA ILE A 79 -1.68 -11.47 6.44
C ILE A 79 -0.71 -11.51 7.61
N GLU A 80 -0.61 -12.64 8.33
CA GLU A 80 0.52 -12.87 9.25
C GLU A 80 1.80 -12.81 8.40
N LEU A 81 2.46 -11.65 8.38
CA LEU A 81 3.82 -11.54 7.89
C LEU A 81 4.67 -12.38 8.84
N ALA A 82 5.04 -13.59 8.40
CA ALA A 82 6.08 -14.38 9.05
C ALA A 82 7.42 -13.64 8.88
N LEU A 83 7.68 -12.68 9.78
CA LEU A 83 8.99 -12.09 10.01
C LEU A 83 9.94 -13.12 10.63
#